data_AF-A0A7K7SBS8-F1
#
_entry.id   AF-A0A7K7SBS8-F1
#
_cell.length_a   1.000
_cell.length_b   1.000
_cell.length_c   1.000
_cell.angle_alpha   90.00
_cell.angle_beta   90.00
_cell.angle_gamma   90.00
#
_symmetry.space_group_name_H-M   'P 1'
#
loop_
_entity.id
_entity.type
_entity.pdbx_description
1 polymer ?
#
loop_
_entity_poly.entity_id
_entity_poly.type
_entity_poly.pdbx_seq_one_letter_code
_entity_poly.pdbx_strand_id
1 'polypeptide(L)'
;GSGGFGGGPTHGLGVPDVPVPPRFSVAGDTLTVAGVDYPDQGRFRCRAWTRLDAAEAEAELRVVGSIFNPFLPAEFVVEQEEGIFSPGRFEEVLTVPGARPWAELPLSPYGRYRFRVLAVNGYGRGEPSAPSAALST
;
A
#
# COMPACT_ATOMS: atom_id res chain seq x y z
N GLY A 1 27.38 20.26 -43.37
CA GLY A 1 26.79 20.33 -42.03
C GLY A 1 25.62 19.38 -41.95
N SER A 2 25.56 18.62 -40.87
CA SER A 2 24.37 17.95 -40.29
C SER A 2 23.85 16.70 -40.99
N GLY A 3 24.00 15.56 -40.32
CA GLY A 3 23.45 14.25 -40.69
C GLY A 3 22.04 14.01 -40.14
N GLY A 4 21.43 12.92 -40.61
CA GLY A 4 20.17 12.40 -40.10
C GLY A 4 20.25 10.87 -39.96
N PHE A 5 20.31 10.40 -38.71
CA PHE A 5 20.07 8.99 -38.37
C PHE A 5 18.56 8.82 -38.14
N GLY A 6 17.89 8.07 -39.01
CA GLY A 6 16.52 7.61 -38.79
C GLY A 6 16.54 6.12 -38.44
N GLY A 7 16.47 5.83 -37.14
CA GLY A 7 16.43 4.46 -36.61
C GLY A 7 15.18 3.71 -37.06
N GLY A 8 15.36 2.42 -37.37
CA GLY A 8 14.26 1.51 -37.68
C GLY A 8 13.39 1.22 -36.46
N PRO A 9 12.11 0.84 -36.66
CA PRO A 9 11.22 0.51 -35.55
C PRO A 9 11.60 -0.84 -34.93
N THR A 10 11.90 -0.83 -33.64
CA THR A 10 12.08 -2.01 -32.81
C THR A 10 10.75 -2.74 -32.64
N HIS A 11 10.72 -4.02 -33.03
CA HIS A 11 9.65 -4.96 -32.71
C HIS A 11 9.63 -5.16 -31.18
N GLY A 12 8.72 -4.46 -30.50
CA GLY A 12 8.39 -4.71 -29.10
C GLY A 12 7.58 -6.00 -29.00
N LEU A 13 8.02 -6.91 -28.14
CA LEU A 13 7.34 -8.16 -27.83
C LEU A 13 5.91 -7.87 -27.37
N GLY A 14 4.92 -8.37 -28.12
CA GLY A 14 3.51 -8.26 -27.77
C GLY A 14 3.24 -9.05 -26.50
N VAL A 15 3.14 -8.35 -25.38
CA VAL A 15 2.41 -8.86 -24.22
C VAL A 15 0.96 -9.01 -24.70
N PRO A 16 0.33 -10.20 -24.60
CA PRO A 16 -1.09 -10.30 -24.89
C PRO A 16 -1.80 -9.30 -23.99
N ASP A 17 -2.57 -8.39 -24.58
CA ASP A 17 -3.41 -7.43 -23.85
C ASP A 17 -4.39 -8.24 -22.97
N VAL A 18 -3.96 -8.55 -21.75
CA VAL A 18 -4.85 -9.07 -20.71
C VAL A 18 -5.86 -7.96 -20.48
N PRO A 19 -7.17 -8.19 -20.70
CA PRO A 19 -8.17 -7.16 -20.50
C PRO A 19 -8.09 -6.71 -19.04
N VAL A 20 -7.62 -5.49 -18.82
CA VAL A 20 -7.66 -4.87 -17.50
C VAL A 20 -9.15 -4.72 -17.17
N PRO A 21 -9.65 -5.34 -16.08
CA PRO A 21 -11.06 -5.28 -15.77
C PRO A 21 -11.50 -3.83 -15.60
N PRO A 22 -12.71 -3.47 -16.07
CA PRO A 22 -13.22 -2.12 -15.91
C PRO A 22 -13.31 -1.79 -14.42
N ARG A 23 -12.91 -0.56 -14.07
CA ARG A 23 -12.94 -0.06 -12.69
C ARG A 23 -14.32 -0.16 -12.04
N PHE A 24 -15.37 -0.01 -12.85
CA PHE A 24 -16.76 -0.17 -12.42
C PHE A 24 -17.39 -1.30 -13.22
N SER A 25 -17.96 -2.29 -12.53
CA SER A 25 -18.69 -3.38 -13.17
C SER A 25 -20.02 -3.60 -12.46
N VAL A 26 -21.10 -3.76 -13.23
CA VAL A 26 -22.43 -4.07 -12.70
C VAL A 26 -22.80 -5.49 -13.13
N ALA A 27 -23.14 -6.34 -12.16
CA ALA A 27 -23.60 -7.69 -12.38
C ALA A 27 -24.91 -7.91 -11.60
N GLY A 28 -26.03 -7.98 -12.31
CA GLY A 28 -27.35 -8.09 -11.70
C GLY A 28 -27.68 -6.86 -10.85
N ASP A 29 -27.79 -7.05 -9.54
CA ASP A 29 -28.05 -6.02 -8.52
C ASP A 29 -26.78 -5.47 -7.86
N THR A 30 -25.60 -6.00 -8.22
CA THR A 30 -24.35 -5.71 -7.55
C THR A 30 -23.47 -4.79 -8.40
N LEU A 31 -23.11 -3.63 -7.84
CA LEU A 31 -22.07 -2.75 -8.36
C LEU A 31 -20.75 -3.09 -7.67
N THR A 32 -19.73 -3.41 -8.46
CA THR A 32 -18.35 -3.56 -7.99
C THR A 32 -17.54 -2.34 -8.43
N VAL A 33 -16.84 -1.74 -7.49
CA VAL A 33 -15.85 -0.68 -7.72
C VAL A 33 -14.48 -1.26 -7.38
N ALA A 34 -13.60 -1.40 -8.36
CA ALA A 34 -12.24 -1.87 -8.16
C ALA A 34 -11.32 -0.70 -7.78
N GLY A 35 -10.44 -0.91 -6.80
CA GLY A 35 -9.47 0.11 -6.37
C GLY A 35 -10.13 1.34 -5.76
N VAL A 36 -11.07 1.13 -4.83
CA VAL A 36 -11.77 2.20 -4.12
C VAL A 36 -10.80 3.10 -3.35
N ASP A 37 -10.90 4.41 -3.55
CA ASP A 37 -10.11 5.44 -2.86
C ASP A 37 -10.99 6.64 -2.45
N TYR A 38 -10.44 7.62 -1.72
CA TYR A 38 -11.13 8.83 -1.25
C TYR A 38 -11.96 9.56 -2.32
N PRO A 39 -11.53 9.67 -3.60
CA PRO A 39 -12.34 10.30 -4.63
C PRO A 39 -13.63 9.51 -4.98
N ASP A 40 -13.69 8.22 -4.65
CA ASP A 40 -14.87 7.38 -4.88
C ASP A 40 -15.90 7.48 -3.75
N GLN A 41 -15.56 8.13 -2.65
CA GLN A 41 -16.49 8.40 -1.57
C GLN A 41 -17.63 9.30 -2.07
N GLY A 42 -18.84 8.96 -1.64
CA GLY A 42 -20.01 9.73 -1.99
C GLY A 42 -21.26 8.87 -2.00
N ARG A 43 -22.33 9.45 -2.54
CA ARG A 43 -23.63 8.81 -2.59
C ARG A 43 -23.83 8.09 -3.92
N PHE A 44 -23.95 6.78 -3.85
CA PHE A 44 -24.28 5.93 -4.98
C PHE A 44 -25.80 5.78 -5.05
N ARG A 45 -26.37 5.91 -6.25
CA ARG A 45 -27.79 5.74 -6.51
C ARG A 45 -27.99 4.59 -7.48
N CYS A 46 -28.76 3.59 -7.06
CA CYS A 46 -29.28 2.56 -7.96
C CYS A 46 -30.66 3.01 -8.46
N ARG A 47 -30.92 2.87 -9.76
CA ARG A 47 -32.22 3.18 -10.37
C ARG A 47 -32.71 1.99 -11.17
N ALA A 48 -33.83 1.40 -10.74
CA ALA A 48 -34.50 0.31 -11.41
C ALA A 48 -35.70 0.84 -12.21
N TRP A 49 -35.73 0.55 -13.51
CA TRP A 49 -36.81 0.97 -14.39
C TRP A 49 -37.86 -0.12 -14.55
N THR A 50 -39.13 0.27 -14.52
CA THR A 50 -40.28 -0.56 -14.90
C THR A 50 -40.96 0.04 -16.12
N ARG A 51 -41.99 -0.62 -16.65
CA ARG A 51 -42.77 -0.09 -17.80
C ARG A 51 -43.54 1.19 -17.47
N LEU A 52 -43.72 1.53 -16.19
CA LEU A 52 -44.58 2.62 -15.74
C LEU A 52 -43.85 3.67 -14.91
N ASP A 53 -42.83 3.26 -14.15
CA ASP A 53 -42.09 4.15 -13.23
C ASP A 53 -40.65 3.67 -13.03
N ALA A 54 -39.83 4.45 -12.31
CA ALA A 54 -38.53 4.07 -11.81
C ALA A 54 -38.48 4.10 -10.28
N ALA A 55 -37.96 3.03 -9.68
CA ALA A 55 -37.60 3.00 -8.26
C ALA A 55 -36.13 3.37 -8.09
N GLU A 56 -35.81 4.19 -7.10
CA GLU A 56 -34.43 4.59 -6.79
C GLU A 56 -34.08 4.24 -5.34
N ALA A 57 -32.85 3.79 -5.13
CA ALA A 57 -32.27 3.54 -3.82
C ALA A 57 -30.89 4.20 -3.74
N GLU A 58 -30.54 4.77 -2.59
CA GLU A 58 -29.26 5.44 -2.37
C GLU A 58 -28.47 4.80 -1.23
N ALA A 59 -27.14 4.76 -1.36
CA ALA A 59 -26.21 4.35 -0.33
C ALA A 59 -25.00 5.30 -0.29
N GLU A 60 -24.43 5.55 0.89
CA GLU A 60 -23.22 6.35 1.05
C GLU A 60 -22.00 5.43 1.20
N LEU A 61 -21.04 5.55 0.28
CA LEU A 61 -19.75 4.87 0.39
C LEU A 61 -18.79 5.78 1.16
N ARG A 62 -18.31 5.32 2.32
CA ARG A 62 -17.22 5.96 3.05
C ARG A 62 -15.97 5.10 3.02
N VAL A 63 -14.87 5.68 2.57
CA VAL A 63 -13.57 5.01 2.51
C VAL A 63 -12.80 5.30 3.79
N VAL A 64 -12.49 4.25 4.56
CA VAL A 64 -11.75 4.36 5.82
C VAL A 64 -10.31 3.94 5.56
N GLY A 65 -9.49 4.92 5.20
CA GLY A 65 -8.08 4.72 4.84
C GLY A 65 -7.92 4.34 3.37
N SER A 66 -6.98 4.99 2.69
CA SER A 66 -6.58 4.58 1.35
C SER A 66 -5.14 4.08 1.34
N ILE A 67 -4.91 3.06 0.53
CA ILE A 67 -3.58 2.48 0.30
C ILE A 67 -2.69 3.49 -0.44
N PHE A 68 -3.30 4.49 -1.11
CA PHE A 68 -2.63 5.59 -1.78
C PHE A 68 -2.54 6.87 -0.94
N ASN A 69 -2.93 6.84 0.33
CA ASN A 69 -2.84 8.02 1.17
C ASN A 69 -1.35 8.31 1.44
N PRO A 70 -0.76 9.37 0.86
CA PRO A 70 0.66 9.64 1.04
C PRO A 70 0.99 10.02 2.49
N PHE A 71 -0.02 10.32 3.31
CA PHE A 71 0.13 10.63 4.73
C PHE A 71 0.12 9.38 5.63
N LEU A 72 -0.40 8.23 5.16
CA LEU A 72 -0.35 7.00 5.94
C LEU A 72 0.96 6.26 5.67
N PRO A 73 1.52 5.56 6.68
CA PRO A 73 2.66 4.68 6.45
C PRO A 73 2.28 3.60 5.44
N ALA A 74 2.96 3.57 4.31
CA ALA A 74 2.91 2.49 3.34
C ALA A 74 3.69 1.27 3.86
N GLU A 75 4.74 1.51 4.63
CA GLU A 75 5.60 0.48 5.23
C GLU A 75 6.06 0.90 6.63
N PHE A 76 6.40 -0.08 7.44
CA PHE A 76 7.15 0.10 8.68
C PHE A 76 8.47 -0.63 8.57
N VAL A 77 9.56 0.05 8.86
CA VAL A 77 10.89 -0.54 8.95
C VAL A 77 11.19 -0.78 10.41
N VAL A 78 11.60 -1.99 10.74
CA VAL A 78 12.05 -2.38 12.07
C VAL A 78 13.57 -2.37 12.08
N GLU A 79 14.12 -1.59 12.99
CA GLU A 79 15.54 -1.58 13.28
C GLU A 79 15.84 -2.28 14.60
N GLN A 80 16.97 -2.97 14.63
CA GLN A 80 17.48 -3.72 15.77
C GLN A 80 18.88 -3.22 16.14
N GLU A 81 19.10 -3.00 17.42
CA GLU A 81 20.42 -2.81 18.01
C GLU A 81 20.80 -4.10 18.74
N GLU A 82 21.92 -4.72 18.37
CA GLU A 82 22.51 -5.84 19.10
C GLU A 82 23.57 -5.31 20.06
N GLY A 83 23.18 -5.11 21.32
CA GLY A 83 23.98 -4.37 22.31
C GLY A 83 25.31 -5.03 22.70
N ILE A 84 25.54 -6.29 22.32
CA ILE A 84 26.79 -7.02 22.58
C ILE A 84 27.83 -6.73 21.50
N PHE A 85 27.42 -6.66 20.23
CA PHE A 85 28.34 -6.53 19.09
C PHE A 85 28.38 -5.12 18.50
N SER A 86 27.33 -4.31 18.68
CA SER A 86 27.23 -2.98 18.08
C SER A 86 26.37 -2.04 18.94
N PRO A 87 26.83 -1.68 20.16
CA PRO A 87 26.08 -0.79 21.05
C PRO A 87 25.87 0.58 20.40
N GLY A 88 24.63 1.07 20.47
CA GLY A 88 24.21 2.35 19.91
C GLY A 88 23.99 2.37 18.39
N ARG A 89 24.20 1.25 17.69
CA ARG A 89 23.99 1.16 16.24
C ARG A 89 22.75 0.30 15.95
N PHE A 90 21.74 0.96 15.42
CA PHE A 90 20.52 0.35 14.92
C PHE A 90 20.72 -0.06 13.46
N GLU A 91 20.36 -1.29 13.13
CA GLU A 91 20.37 -1.83 11.77
C GLU A 91 18.96 -2.21 11.33
N GLU A 92 18.60 -1.93 10.07
CA GLU A 92 17.33 -2.36 9.50
C GLU A 92 17.32 -3.87 9.33
N VAL A 93 16.37 -4.56 9.98
CA VAL A 93 16.29 -6.03 9.97
C VAL A 93 15.06 -6.54 9.23
N LEU A 94 13.99 -5.75 9.17
CA LEU A 94 12.73 -6.16 8.56
C LEU A 94 11.90 -4.96 8.12
N THR A 95 11.27 -5.07 6.96
CA THR A 95 10.25 -4.13 6.50
C THR A 95 8.91 -4.84 6.40
N VAL A 96 7.86 -4.26 7.00
CA VAL A 96 6.50 -4.78 6.95
C VAL A 96 5.55 -3.79 6.27
N PRO A 97 4.52 -4.28 5.55
CA PRO A 97 3.50 -3.40 4.98
C PRO A 97 2.79 -2.59 6.07
N GLY A 98 2.44 -1.34 5.77
CA GLY A 98 1.71 -0.45 6.69
C GLY A 98 0.35 -0.99 7.12
N ALA A 99 -0.25 -1.86 6.31
CA ALA A 99 -1.47 -2.59 6.64
C ALA A 99 -1.27 -3.69 7.71
N ARG A 100 -0.03 -4.01 8.09
CA ARG A 100 0.33 -5.02 9.09
C ARG A 100 1.12 -4.37 10.24
N PRO A 101 0.48 -4.08 11.39
CA PRO A 101 1.12 -3.37 12.50
C PRO A 101 1.98 -4.26 13.42
N TRP A 102 2.35 -5.46 12.95
CA TRP A 102 3.11 -6.44 13.73
C TRP A 102 4.15 -7.14 12.84
N ALA A 103 5.21 -7.64 13.49
CA ALA A 103 6.34 -8.25 12.83
C ALA A 103 6.91 -9.38 13.70
N GLU A 104 7.42 -10.43 13.05
CA GLU A 104 8.14 -11.53 13.70
C GLU A 104 9.62 -11.42 13.34
N LEU A 105 10.48 -11.48 14.35
CA LEU A 105 11.92 -11.29 14.19
C LEU A 105 12.67 -12.55 14.64
N PRO A 106 13.58 -13.09 13.82
CA PRO A 106 14.44 -14.18 14.23
C PRO A 106 15.54 -13.64 15.16
N LEU A 107 15.50 -14.01 16.44
CA LEU A 107 16.48 -13.60 17.44
C LEU A 107 17.44 -14.75 17.76
N SER A 108 18.72 -14.43 17.98
CA SER A 108 19.69 -15.41 18.45
C SER A 108 19.55 -15.61 19.97
N PRO A 109 19.80 -16.83 20.50
CA PRO A 109 19.82 -17.06 21.94
C PRO A 109 20.97 -16.30 22.61
N TYR A 110 20.76 -15.88 23.86
CA TYR A 110 21.74 -15.12 24.67
C TYR A 110 22.11 -13.74 24.11
N GLY A 111 21.31 -13.22 23.16
CA GLY A 111 21.48 -11.89 22.60
C GLY A 111 20.84 -10.82 23.49
N ARG A 112 21.32 -9.58 23.36
CA ARG A 112 20.69 -8.40 23.97
C ARG A 112 20.24 -7.44 22.87
N TYR A 113 18.94 -7.24 22.77
CA TYR A 113 18.32 -6.50 21.67
C TYR A 113 17.56 -5.29 22.16
N ARG A 114 17.62 -4.21 21.38
CA ARG A 114 16.67 -3.10 21.44
C ARG A 114 16.09 -2.90 20.05
N PHE A 115 14.80 -2.57 20.00
CA PHE A 115 14.08 -2.39 18.74
C PHE A 115 13.56 -0.97 18.65
N ARG A 116 13.55 -0.43 17.45
CA ARG A 116 12.79 0.79 17.14
C ARG A 116 12.17 0.65 15.76
N VAL A 117 11.16 1.46 15.47
CA VAL A 117 10.41 1.37 14.22
C VAL A 117 10.39 2.74 13.55
N LEU A 118 10.53 2.76 12.23
CA LEU A 118 10.31 3.95 11.42
C LEU A 118 9.11 3.74 10.50
N ALA A 119 8.29 4.76 10.34
CA ALA A 119 7.22 4.77 9.35
C ALA A 119 7.75 5.29 8.01
N VAL A 120 7.35 4.65 6.91
CA VAL A 120 7.66 5.12 5.55
C VAL A 120 6.36 5.40 4.83
N ASN A 121 6.20 6.61 4.32
CA ASN A 121 5.01 7.04 3.59
C ASN A 121 5.39 7.61 2.21
N GLY A 122 4.42 8.22 1.50
CA GLY A 122 4.63 8.76 0.15
C GLY A 122 5.64 9.92 0.08
N TYR A 123 6.01 10.51 1.23
CA TYR A 123 7.01 11.57 1.34
C TYR A 123 8.40 11.06 1.74
N GLY A 124 8.52 9.78 2.10
CA GLY A 124 9.76 9.14 2.50
C GLY A 124 9.70 8.58 3.92
N ARG A 125 10.87 8.49 4.55
CA ARG A 125 11.05 7.91 5.89
C ARG A 125 10.80 8.97 6.96
N GLY A 126 9.93 8.67 7.91
CA GLY A 126 9.72 9.48 9.10
C GLY A 126 10.74 9.18 10.20
N GLU A 127 10.68 9.96 11.27
CA GLU A 127 11.56 9.81 12.42
C GLU A 127 11.42 8.43 13.10
N PRO A 128 12.55 7.83 13.56
CA PRO A 128 12.51 6.61 14.34
C PRO A 128 11.73 6.78 15.65
N SER A 129 11.05 5.73 16.08
CA SER A 129 10.44 5.66 17.40
C SER A 129 11.49 5.70 18.52
N ALA A 130 11.02 5.97 19.74
CA ALA A 130 11.82 5.68 20.93
C ALA A 130 12.23 4.18 20.93
N PRO A 131 13.47 3.84 21.32
CA PRO A 131 13.88 2.46 21.47
C PRO A 131 13.05 1.72 22.51
N SER A 132 12.82 0.43 22.28
CA SER A 132 12.20 -0.47 23.24
C SER A 132 13.08 -0.65 24.48
N ALA A 133 12.47 -1.20 25.54
CA ALA A 133 13.26 -1.81 26.61
C ALA A 133 14.19 -2.89 26.04
N ALA A 134 15.33 -3.12 26.71
CA ALA A 134 16.27 -4.14 26.30
C ALA A 134 15.67 -5.53 26.55
N LEU A 135 15.56 -6.31 25.48
CA LEU A 135 15.18 -7.72 25.52
C LEU A 135 16.44 -8.57 25.60
N SER A 136 16.43 -9.62 26.43
CA SER A 136 17.48 -10.64 26.44
C SER A 136 16.84 -12.00 26.22
N THR A 137 17.40 -12.79 25.31
CA THR A 137 16.90 -14.10 24.86
C THR A 137 17.82 -15.24 25.27
#